data_AF-A0A8I0B1H8-F1
#
_entry.id   AF-A0A8I0B1H8-F1
#
_cell.length_a   1.000
_cell.length_b   1.000
_cell.length_c   1.000
_cell.angle_alpha   90.00
_cell.angle_beta   90.00
_cell.angle_gamma   90.00
#
_symmetry.space_group_name_H-M   'P 1'
#
loop_
_entity.id
_entity.type
_entity.pdbx_description
1 polymer ?
#
loop_
_entity_poly.entity_id
_entity_poly.type
_entity_poly.pdbx_seq_one_letter_code
_entity_poly.pdbx_strand_id
1 'polypeptide(L)'
;MFSPSRRMAHVPQSFIREILKVTQKPEVISFAGGLPDPECFPAQAIGEAASRAIGRHSARVLQYAPTEGLLELRQWIAQRYQRFGLSLGPENVLITTGSQQALDLLGKILLNPGDTVLMEHPS
;
A
#
# COMPACT_ATOMS: atom_id res chain seq x y z
N MET A 1 -15.92 22.37 23.35
CA MET A 1 -15.32 22.65 22.03
C MET A 1 -14.17 21.66 21.85
N PHE A 2 -14.20 20.82 20.81
CA PHE A 2 -13.20 19.75 20.63
C PHE A 2 -11.93 20.35 20.03
N SER A 3 -10.77 20.17 20.68
CA SER A 3 -9.48 20.54 20.10
C SER A 3 -8.80 19.30 19.54
N PRO A 4 -8.38 19.29 18.27
CA PRO A 4 -7.67 18.16 17.69
C PRO A 4 -6.33 17.93 18.41
N SER A 5 -5.83 16.69 18.35
CA SER A 5 -4.55 16.33 18.96
C SER A 5 -3.39 17.10 18.32
N ARG A 6 -2.31 17.34 19.08
CA ARG A 6 -1.12 18.07 18.58
C ARG A 6 -0.56 17.48 17.27
N ARG A 7 -0.63 16.16 17.09
CA ARG A 7 -0.21 15.50 15.84
C ARG A 7 -0.94 16.06 14.62
N MET A 8 -2.23 16.33 14.74
CA MET A 8 -3.05 16.83 13.62
C MET A 8 -2.72 18.28 13.24
N ALA A 9 -2.11 19.06 14.14
CA ALA A 9 -1.62 20.39 13.80
C ALA A 9 -0.45 20.36 12.80
N HIS A 10 0.22 19.20 12.64
CA HIS A 10 1.39 19.03 11.79
C HIS A 10 1.15 18.13 10.57
N VAL A 11 -0.08 17.70 10.30
CA VAL A 11 -0.39 16.90 9.11
C VAL A 11 -0.67 17.85 7.93
N PRO A 12 0.24 17.95 6.94
CA PRO A 12 -0.02 18.76 5.75
C PRO A 12 -1.10 18.11 4.88
N GLN A 13 -1.79 18.92 4.10
CA GLN A 13 -2.66 18.41 3.04
C GLN A 13 -1.83 17.74 1.95
N SER A 14 -2.32 16.62 1.42
CA SER A 14 -1.66 15.96 0.29
C SER A 14 -1.87 16.77 -0.99
N PHE A 15 -0.79 17.42 -1.45
CA PHE A 15 -0.79 18.17 -2.71
C PHE A 15 -1.17 17.30 -3.92
N ILE A 16 -0.72 16.04 -3.93
CA ILE A 16 -1.06 15.06 -4.97
C ILE A 16 -2.57 14.81 -5.03
N ARG A 17 -3.25 14.73 -3.88
CA ARG A 17 -4.70 14.54 -3.84
C ARG A 17 -5.45 15.70 -4.48
N GLU A 18 -4.96 16.92 -4.33
CA GLU A 18 -5.55 18.10 -4.97
C GLU A 18 -5.29 18.10 -6.48
N ILE A 19 -4.08 17.73 -6.92
CA ILE A 19 -3.77 17.52 -8.35
C ILE A 19 -4.74 16.51 -8.96
N LEU A 20 -4.94 15.35 -8.33
CA LEU A 20 -5.80 14.29 -8.83
C LEU A 20 -7.26 14.72 -9.04
N LYS A 21 -7.77 15.70 -8.28
CA LYS A 21 -9.12 16.26 -8.53
C LYS A 21 -9.17 17.03 -9.84
N VAL A 22 -8.09 17.72 -10.20
CA VAL A 22 -8.00 18.50 -11.43
C VAL A 22 -7.78 17.60 -12.64
N THR A 23 -7.02 16.51 -12.49
CA THR A 23 -6.76 15.57 -13.60
C THR A 23 -7.99 14.80 -14.07
N GLN A 24 -9.06 14.77 -13.27
CA GLN A 24 -10.32 14.10 -13.63
C GLN A 24 -11.23 14.97 -14.52
N LYS A 25 -10.86 16.22 -14.79
CA LYS A 25 -11.61 17.11 -15.66
C LYS A 25 -11.37 16.75 -17.14
N PRO A 26 -12.41 16.45 -17.94
CA PRO A 26 -12.24 16.02 -19.33
C PRO A 26 -11.46 17.00 -20.22
N GLU A 27 -11.50 18.29 -19.92
CA GLU A 27 -10.78 19.33 -20.64
C GLU A 27 -9.27 19.40 -20.31
N VAL A 28 -8.80 18.64 -19.32
CA VAL A 28 -7.41 18.66 -18.85
C VAL A 28 -6.64 17.46 -19.38
N ILE A 29 -5.60 17.72 -20.17
CA ILE A 29 -4.57 16.72 -20.47
C ILE A 29 -3.54 16.78 -19.34
N SER A 30 -3.51 15.75 -18.48
CA SER A 30 -2.64 15.74 -17.30
C SER A 30 -1.44 14.81 -17.45
N PHE A 31 -0.24 15.34 -17.21
CA PHE A 31 1.01 14.57 -17.01
C PHE A 31 1.40 14.43 -15.53
N ALA A 32 0.53 14.85 -14.61
CA ALA A 32 0.88 14.99 -13.19
C ALA A 32 0.58 13.74 -12.33
N GLY A 33 -0.29 12.85 -12.80
CA GLY A 33 -0.72 11.67 -12.04
C GLY A 33 0.24 10.50 -12.20
N GLY A 34 0.70 9.93 -11.09
CA GLY A 34 1.37 8.62 -11.05
C GLY A 34 0.38 7.44 -11.07
N LEU A 35 -0.71 7.57 -11.83
CA LEU A 35 -1.78 6.57 -11.90
C LEU A 35 -1.50 5.60 -13.05
N PRO A 36 -1.54 4.29 -12.82
CA PRO A 36 -1.52 3.32 -13.91
C PRO A 36 -2.71 3.50 -14.86
N ASP A 37 -2.50 3.16 -16.14
CA ASP A 37 -3.56 3.14 -17.15
C ASP A 37 -4.62 2.05 -16.81
N PRO A 38 -5.90 2.43 -16.62
CA PRO A 38 -6.96 1.47 -16.34
C PRO A 38 -7.16 0.38 -17.40
N GLU A 39 -6.88 0.67 -18.68
CA GLU A 39 -7.04 -0.30 -19.77
C GLU A 39 -5.99 -1.42 -19.68
N CYS A 40 -4.89 -1.19 -18.97
CA CYS A 40 -3.87 -2.20 -18.69
C CYS A 40 -4.27 -3.12 -17.52
N PHE A 41 -5.38 -2.87 -16.82
CA PHE A 41 -5.80 -3.72 -15.71
C PHE A 41 -6.36 -5.05 -16.22
N PRO A 42 -5.88 -6.20 -15.72
CA PRO A 42 -6.38 -7.50 -16.11
C PRO A 42 -7.72 -7.81 -15.39
N ALA A 43 -8.73 -6.98 -15.61
CA ALA A 43 -10.00 -6.97 -14.87
C ALA A 43 -10.70 -8.34 -14.91
N GLN A 44 -10.72 -8.99 -16.07
CA GLN A 44 -11.29 -10.33 -16.22
C GLN A 44 -10.54 -11.35 -15.35
N ALA A 45 -9.21 -11.40 -15.43
CA ALA A 45 -8.41 -12.35 -14.67
C ALA A 45 -8.54 -12.13 -13.15
N ILE A 46 -8.62 -10.87 -12.70
CA ILE A 46 -8.87 -10.52 -11.31
C ILE A 46 -10.26 -11.01 -10.88
N GLY A 47 -11.29 -10.76 -11.68
CA GLY A 47 -12.65 -11.20 -11.40
C GLY A 47 -12.74 -12.72 -11.26
N GLU A 48 -12.17 -13.46 -12.21
CA GLU A 48 -12.13 -14.92 -12.16
C GLU A 48 -11.36 -15.45 -10.94
N ALA A 49 -10.23 -14.83 -10.58
CA ALA A 49 -9.47 -15.21 -9.39
C ALA A 49 -10.26 -14.97 -8.10
N ALA A 50 -10.95 -13.83 -7.99
CA ALA A 50 -11.79 -13.49 -6.85
C ALA A 50 -12.96 -14.48 -6.71
N SER A 51 -13.67 -14.77 -7.81
CA SER A 51 -14.76 -15.76 -7.81
C SER A 51 -14.28 -17.15 -7.40
N ARG A 52 -13.11 -17.60 -7.87
CA ARG A 52 -12.53 -18.89 -7.45
C ARG A 52 -12.15 -18.89 -5.96
N ALA A 53 -11.54 -17.83 -5.46
CA ALA A 53 -11.14 -17.73 -4.06
C ALA A 53 -12.35 -17.79 -3.13
N ILE A 54 -13.40 -17.01 -3.43
CA ILE A 54 -14.65 -17.00 -2.66
C ILE A 54 -15.36 -18.36 -2.78
N GLY A 55 -15.50 -18.90 -3.99
CA GLY A 55 -16.21 -20.16 -4.22
C GLY A 55 -15.56 -21.37 -3.54
N ARG A 56 -14.23 -21.38 -3.39
CA ARG A 56 -13.48 -22.51 -2.80
C ARG A 56 -13.15 -22.31 -1.31
N HIS A 57 -13.03 -21.07 -0.87
CA HIS A 57 -12.48 -20.74 0.46
C HIS A 57 -13.26 -19.63 1.17
N SER A 58 -14.58 -19.52 0.93
CA SER A 58 -15.46 -18.45 1.44
C SER A 58 -15.25 -18.10 2.91
N ALA A 59 -15.29 -19.10 3.80
CA ALA A 59 -15.10 -18.91 5.24
C ALA A 59 -13.74 -18.31 5.58
N ARG A 60 -12.68 -18.70 4.86
CA ARG A 60 -11.32 -18.18 5.08
C ARG A 60 -11.16 -16.77 4.51
N VAL A 61 -11.76 -16.48 3.36
CA VAL A 61 -11.68 -15.18 2.69
C VAL A 61 -12.43 -14.08 3.45
N LEU A 62 -13.57 -14.43 4.07
CA LEU A 62 -14.46 -13.46 4.73
C LEU A 62 -14.26 -13.36 6.25
N GLN A 63 -13.33 -14.13 6.82
CA GLN A 63 -13.03 -14.12 8.25
C GLN A 63 -11.79 -13.30 8.55
N TYR A 64 -11.65 -12.88 9.82
CA TYR A 64 -10.37 -12.38 10.34
C TYR A 64 -9.22 -13.33 10.02
N ALA A 65 -8.07 -12.74 9.72
CA ALA A 65 -6.84 -13.44 9.36
C ALA A 65 -5.68 -12.99 10.26
N PRO A 66 -4.58 -13.77 10.32
CA PRO A 66 -3.35 -13.34 10.99
C PRO A 66 -2.87 -11.98 10.48
N THR A 67 -2.37 -11.15 11.39
CA THR A 67 -1.95 -9.77 11.09
C THR A 67 -0.82 -9.72 10.06
N GLU A 68 0.05 -10.73 10.03
CA GLU A 68 1.17 -10.80 9.10
C GLU A 68 0.72 -10.97 7.64
N GLY A 69 -0.51 -11.44 7.43
CA GLY A 69 -1.08 -11.75 6.14
C GLY A 69 -1.09 -13.24 5.80
N LEU A 70 -1.69 -13.56 4.65
CA LEU A 70 -1.86 -14.92 4.15
C LEU A 70 -0.50 -15.61 3.94
N LEU A 71 -0.27 -16.75 4.60
CA LEU A 71 1.01 -17.46 4.57
C LEU A 71 1.45 -17.81 3.15
N GLU A 72 0.54 -18.30 2.31
CA GLU A 72 0.82 -18.70 0.94
C GLU A 72 1.26 -17.51 0.07
N LEU A 73 0.68 -16.32 0.31
CA LEU A 73 1.10 -15.09 -0.35
C LEU A 73 2.50 -14.67 0.11
N ARG A 74 2.77 -14.75 1.41
CA ARG A 74 4.09 -14.41 1.98
C ARG A 74 5.19 -15.33 1.44
N GLN A 75 4.92 -16.64 1.35
CA GLN A 75 5.84 -17.61 0.75
C GLN A 75 6.10 -17.31 -0.73
N TRP A 76 5.05 -17.02 -1.50
CA TRP A 76 5.19 -16.66 -2.91
C TRP A 76 6.03 -15.40 -3.11
N ILE A 77 5.81 -14.37 -2.28
CA ILE A 77 6.60 -13.14 -2.30
C ILE A 77 8.07 -13.44 -1.96
N ALA A 78 8.34 -14.18 -0.89
CA ALA A 78 9.70 -14.52 -0.49
C ALA A 78 10.46 -15.26 -1.61
N GLN A 79 9.82 -16.25 -2.24
CA GLN A 79 10.36 -16.98 -3.39
C GLN A 79 10.61 -16.05 -4.60
N ARG A 80 9.70 -15.10 -4.87
CA ARG A 80 9.88 -14.15 -5.97
C ARG A 80 11.17 -13.35 -5.85
N TYR A 81 11.63 -13.05 -4.63
CA TYR A 81 12.87 -12.29 -4.41
C TYR A 81 14.15 -13.10 -4.58
N GLN A 82 14.07 -14.44 -4.68
CA GLN A 82 15.22 -15.27 -5.03
C GLN A 82 15.79 -14.91 -6.40
N ARG A 83 14.96 -14.42 -7.34
CA ARG A 83 15.41 -13.92 -8.66
C ARG A 83 16.34 -12.71 -8.58
N PHE A 84 16.37 -12.04 -7.43
CA PHE A 84 17.27 -10.92 -7.13
C PHE A 84 18.43 -11.33 -6.22
N GLY A 85 18.64 -12.64 -6.00
CA GLY A 85 19.71 -13.15 -5.15
C GLY A 85 19.44 -13.07 -3.65
N LEU A 86 18.20 -12.79 -3.23
CA LEU A 86 17.84 -12.72 -1.81
C LEU A 86 17.31 -14.08 -1.32
N SER A 87 17.86 -14.57 -0.20
CA SER A 87 17.35 -15.76 0.50
C SER A 87 16.43 -15.31 1.65
N LEU A 88 15.12 -15.37 1.41
CA LEU A 88 14.09 -14.91 2.35
C LEU A 88 13.12 -16.06 2.68
N GLY A 89 12.63 -16.08 3.92
CA GLY A 89 11.48 -16.87 4.34
C GLY A 89 10.20 -16.02 4.48
N PRO A 90 9.02 -16.63 4.65
CA PRO A 90 7.77 -15.89 4.88
C PRO A 90 7.83 -14.98 6.11
N GLU A 91 8.62 -15.32 7.13
CA GLU A 91 8.89 -14.51 8.32
C GLU A 91 9.52 -13.15 8.02
N ASN A 92 10.17 -13.00 6.86
CA ASN A 92 10.72 -11.71 6.40
C ASN A 92 9.68 -10.85 5.65
N VAL A 93 8.46 -11.33 5.45
CA VAL A 93 7.40 -10.66 4.68
C VAL A 93 6.21 -10.32 5.58
N LEU A 94 5.84 -9.04 5.61
CA LEU A 94 4.61 -8.53 6.22
C LEU A 94 3.71 -7.93 5.14
N ILE A 95 2.45 -8.37 5.07
CA ILE A 95 1.48 -7.79 4.13
C ILE A 95 0.87 -6.53 4.74
N THR A 96 0.99 -5.40 4.06
CA THR A 96 0.40 -4.12 4.45
C THR A 96 -0.67 -3.66 3.45
N THR A 97 -1.56 -2.78 3.90
CA THR A 97 -2.52 -2.06 3.06
C THR A 97 -1.80 -0.95 2.29
N GLY A 98 -1.05 -1.36 1.27
CA GLY A 98 -0.18 -0.49 0.49
C GLY A 98 1.12 -0.11 1.20
N SER A 99 2.08 0.41 0.43
CA SER A 99 3.38 0.86 0.95
C SER A 99 3.25 2.04 1.92
N GLN A 100 2.21 2.86 1.77
CA GLN A 100 1.95 4.00 2.65
C GLN A 100 1.71 3.56 4.10
N GLN A 101 1.05 2.43 4.34
CA GLN A 101 0.89 1.88 5.68
C GLN A 101 2.25 1.42 6.25
N ALA A 102 3.10 0.81 5.42
CA ALA A 102 4.44 0.42 5.86
C ALA A 102 5.25 1.64 6.32
N LEU A 103 5.20 2.76 5.58
CA LEU A 103 5.85 4.02 5.98
C LEU A 103 5.29 4.59 7.30
N ASP A 104 3.97 4.58 7.49
CA ASP A 104 3.35 5.03 8.75
C ASP A 104 3.76 4.13 9.94
N LEU A 105 3.83 2.81 9.75
CA LEU A 105 4.29 1.88 10.78
C LEU A 105 5.77 2.09 11.12
N LEU A 106 6.64 2.23 10.11
CA LEU A 106 8.06 2.51 10.32
C LEU A 106 8.25 3.82 11.10
N GLY A 107 7.54 4.88 10.71
CA GLY A 107 7.60 6.15 11.45
C GLY A 107 7.14 6.01 12.91
N LYS A 108 6.07 5.24 13.17
CA LYS A 108 5.55 5.01 14.53
C LYS A 108 6.49 4.19 15.42
N ILE A 109 7.25 3.26 14.84
CA ILE A 109 8.10 2.32 15.60
C ILE A 109 9.51 2.89 15.79
N LEU A 110 10.00 3.66 14.81
CA LEU A 110 11.41 4.06 14.76
C LEU A 110 11.66 5.53 15.11
N LEU A 111 10.66 6.41 15.06
CA LEU A 111 10.88 7.87 15.14
C LEU A 111 10.18 8.52 16.35
N ASN A 112 10.92 9.39 17.02
CA ASN A 112 10.46 10.30 18.05
C ASN A 112 10.68 11.77 17.65
N PRO A 113 10.00 12.73 18.29
CA PRO A 113 10.29 14.15 18.10
C PRO A 113 11.76 14.47 18.40
N GLY A 114 12.45 15.05 17.43
CA GLY A 114 13.88 15.39 17.51
C GLY A 114 14.81 14.42 16.78
N ASP A 115 14.31 13.25 16.36
CA ASP A 115 15.11 12.30 15.58
C ASP A 115 15.39 12.82 14.17
N THR A 116 16.53 12.42 13.61
CA THR A 116 16.95 12.79 12.25
C THR A 116 16.66 11.65 11.28
N VAL A 117 16.02 11.96 10.15
CA VAL A 117 15.77 11.03 9.04
C VAL A 117 16.52 11.51 7.82
N LEU A 118 17.28 10.61 7.19
CA LEU A 118 17.96 10.88 5.92
C LEU A 118 17.03 10.48 4.75
N MET A 119 16.88 11.37 3.77
CA MET A 119 16.06 11.17 2.58
C MET A 119 16.67 11.86 1.37
N GLU A 120 16.29 11.41 0.18
CA GLU A 120 16.72 11.99 -1.10
C GLU A 120 16.03 13.34 -1.36
N HIS A 121 16.57 14.11 -2.31
CA HIS A 121 15.98 15.38 -2.74
C HIS A 121 15.91 15.46 -4.28
N PRO A 122 14.72 15.42 -4.90
CA PRO A 122 13.39 15.29 -4.27
C PRO A 122 13.11 13.88 -3.72
N SER A 123 12.09 13.78 -2.85
CA SER A 123 11.55 12.53 -2.29
C SER A 123 10.03 12.62 -2.14
#